data_AF-A0A8C4ZP73-F1
#
_entry.id   AF-A0A8C4ZP73-F1
#
_cell.length_a   1.000
_cell.length_b   1.000
_cell.length_c   1.000
_cell.angle_alpha   90.00
_cell.angle_beta   90.00
_cell.angle_gamma   90.00
#
_symmetry.space_group_name_H-M   'P 1'
#
loop_
_entity.id
_entity.type
_entity.pdbx_description
1 polymer ?
#
loop_
_entity_poly.entity_id
_entity_poly.type
_entity_poly.pdbx_seq_one_letter_code
_entity_poly.pdbx_strand_id
1 'polypeptide(L)'
;MVRLTAPYVAGFLAFRETPFLMEALRRLERNRPQLLPQVVLVDGNGLFHYREFGLACHLGVLSGIPCVGVAKNLLQVQGVTKSEEHQSQISALLLKGGDSFPLTATSGRVLGKALRSSDTSTKPVYVSVGHRISLDSAVRLTHSCCRYRVPEPIRQVGTHAHARARTHARTHARTHARTHARARTLAAACTHTETGSP
;
A
#
# COMPACT_ATOMS: atom_id res chain seq x y z
N MET A 1 1.32 -2.51 -16.96
CA MET A 1 1.46 -1.36 -16.05
C MET A 1 0.08 -0.73 -15.87
N VAL A 2 -0.22 -0.12 -14.74
CA VAL A 2 -1.52 0.56 -14.52
C VAL A 2 -1.32 2.07 -14.58
N ARG A 3 -2.28 2.80 -15.17
CA ARG A 3 -2.27 4.26 -15.21
C ARG A 3 -3.33 4.78 -14.27
N LEU A 4 -2.92 5.50 -13.23
CA LEU A 4 -3.83 6.16 -12.29
C LEU A 4 -4.33 7.46 -12.92
N THR A 5 -5.59 7.50 -13.33
CA THR A 5 -6.20 8.67 -13.98
C THR A 5 -6.83 9.65 -13.01
N ALA A 6 -7.30 9.17 -11.85
CA ALA A 6 -7.85 10.03 -10.81
C ALA A 6 -6.76 10.88 -10.12
N PRO A 7 -7.05 12.14 -9.75
CA PRO A 7 -6.11 13.02 -9.06
C PRO A 7 -5.80 12.52 -7.64
N TYR A 8 -4.63 12.90 -7.12
CA TYR A 8 -4.30 12.65 -5.72
C TYR A 8 -4.91 13.72 -4.83
N VAL A 9 -5.93 13.34 -4.05
CA VAL A 9 -6.49 14.17 -2.99
C VAL A 9 -6.32 13.40 -1.67
N ALA A 10 -5.73 14.05 -0.67
CA ALA A 10 -5.53 13.43 0.64
C ALA A 10 -6.88 12.97 1.21
N GLY A 11 -6.94 11.73 1.71
CA GLY A 11 -8.17 11.10 2.16
C GLY A 11 -9.02 10.44 1.06
N PHE A 12 -8.62 10.51 -0.21
CA PHE A 12 -9.34 9.89 -1.34
C PHE A 12 -8.49 8.88 -2.12
N LEU A 13 -7.40 8.38 -1.53
CA LEU A 13 -6.54 7.36 -2.15
C LEU A 13 -7.32 6.14 -2.64
N ALA A 14 -8.37 5.75 -1.89
CA ALA A 14 -9.21 4.61 -2.22
C ALA A 14 -9.80 4.68 -3.63
N PHE A 15 -10.21 5.87 -4.10
CA PHE A 15 -10.77 6.03 -5.45
C PHE A 15 -9.74 5.81 -6.56
N ARG A 16 -8.46 6.04 -6.26
CA ARG A 16 -7.37 5.83 -7.23
C ARG A 16 -7.01 4.35 -7.33
N GLU A 17 -6.99 3.63 -6.22
CA GLU A 17 -6.40 2.28 -6.17
C GLU A 17 -7.44 1.15 -6.22
N THR A 18 -8.60 1.34 -5.58
CA THR A 18 -9.60 0.27 -5.43
C THR A 18 -10.06 -0.33 -6.76
N PRO A 19 -10.30 0.42 -7.86
CA PRO A 19 -10.68 -0.17 -9.14
C PRO A 19 -9.66 -1.19 -9.67
N PHE A 20 -8.37 -0.89 -9.50
CA PHE A 20 -7.29 -1.78 -9.96
C PHE A 20 -7.10 -2.99 -9.04
N LEU A 21 -7.30 -2.81 -7.73
CA LEU A 21 -7.27 -3.91 -6.77
C LEU A 21 -8.45 -4.87 -6.98
N MET A 22 -9.65 -4.34 -7.23
CA MET A 22 -10.82 -5.15 -7.57
C MET A 22 -10.61 -5.94 -8.86
N GLU A 23 -10.02 -5.33 -9.89
CA GLU A 23 -9.69 -6.04 -11.12
C GLU A 23 -8.68 -7.18 -10.88
N ALA A 24 -7.68 -6.97 -10.02
CA ALA A 24 -6.74 -8.02 -9.64
C ALA A 24 -7.43 -9.18 -8.90
N LEU A 25 -8.34 -8.87 -7.95
CA LEU A 25 -9.13 -9.87 -7.23
C LEU A 25 -10.05 -10.66 -8.17
N ARG A 26 -10.79 -9.99 -9.07
CA ARG A 26 -11.65 -10.65 -10.07
C ARG A 26 -10.87 -11.54 -11.04
N ARG A 27 -9.63 -11.18 -11.37
CA ARG A 27 -8.75 -12.04 -12.18
C ARG A 27 -8.32 -13.28 -11.39
N LEU A 28 -8.01 -13.13 -10.11
CA LEU A 28 -7.66 -14.25 -9.25
C LEU A 28 -8.86 -15.20 -9.11
N GLU A 29 -10.03 -14.67 -8.83
CA GLU A 29 -11.28 -15.43 -8.71
C GLU A 29 -11.59 -16.23 -9.98
N ARG A 30 -11.48 -15.61 -11.16
CA ARG A 30 -11.72 -16.30 -12.44
C ARG A 30 -10.68 -17.36 -12.78
N ASN A 31 -9.40 -17.07 -12.53
CA ASN A 31 -8.31 -17.91 -13.04
C ASN A 31 -7.89 -19.00 -12.05
N ARG A 32 -8.00 -18.73 -10.74
CA ARG A 32 -7.57 -19.60 -9.63
C ARG A 32 -8.45 -19.40 -8.40
N PRO A 33 -9.76 -19.75 -8.46
CA PRO A 33 -10.70 -19.53 -7.37
C PRO A 33 -10.27 -20.19 -6.05
N GLN A 34 -9.58 -21.33 -6.11
CA GLN A 34 -9.06 -22.04 -4.94
C GLN A 34 -7.98 -21.28 -4.17
N LEU A 35 -7.41 -20.21 -4.75
CA LEU A 35 -6.42 -19.34 -4.12
C LEU A 35 -7.03 -18.00 -3.67
N LEU A 36 -8.36 -17.85 -3.71
CA LEU A 36 -9.01 -16.63 -3.25
C LEU A 36 -8.76 -16.44 -1.74
N PRO A 37 -8.31 -15.26 -1.30
CA PRO A 37 -7.96 -15.05 0.09
C PRO A 37 -9.21 -15.00 0.97
N GLN A 38 -9.13 -15.63 2.14
CA GLN A 38 -10.15 -15.51 3.19
C GLN A 38 -10.12 -14.13 3.87
N VAL A 39 -8.98 -13.44 3.81
CA VAL A 39 -8.76 -12.11 4.38
C VAL A 39 -7.66 -11.39 3.61
N VAL A 40 -7.82 -10.08 3.42
CA VAL A 40 -6.83 -9.24 2.74
C VAL A 40 -6.22 -8.24 3.72
N LEU A 41 -4.89 -8.25 3.83
CA LEU A 41 -4.13 -7.18 4.49
C LEU A 41 -3.82 -6.08 3.49
N VAL A 42 -4.32 -4.88 3.76
CA VAL A 42 -4.23 -3.73 2.87
C VAL A 42 -3.20 -2.74 3.43
N ASP A 43 -2.25 -2.30 2.60
CA ASP A 43 -1.29 -1.25 2.94
C ASP A 43 -1.97 0.12 2.94
N GLY A 44 -2.66 0.42 4.02
CA GLY A 44 -3.50 1.60 4.12
C GLY A 44 -4.44 1.53 5.32
N ASN A 45 -5.24 2.57 5.50
CA ASN A 45 -6.17 2.65 6.62
C ASN A 45 -7.52 1.99 6.29
N GLY A 46 -8.22 1.52 7.32
CA GLY A 46 -9.63 1.15 7.32
C GLY A 46 -10.48 2.22 8.01
N LEU A 47 -11.13 1.88 9.12
CA LEU A 47 -11.91 2.80 9.95
C LEU A 47 -11.06 3.92 10.56
N PHE A 48 -9.75 3.73 10.71
CA PHE A 48 -8.83 4.76 11.18
C PHE A 48 -8.52 5.78 10.07
N HIS A 49 -9.52 6.55 9.67
CA HIS A 49 -9.48 7.44 8.52
C HIS A 49 -10.33 8.70 8.75
N TYR A 50 -10.08 9.78 7.99
CA TYR A 50 -10.77 11.07 8.12
C TYR A 50 -12.30 10.94 8.13
N ARG A 51 -12.82 10.00 7.33
CA ARG A 51 -14.25 9.70 7.17
C ARG A 51 -14.61 8.28 7.59
N GLU A 52 -13.74 7.63 8.36
CA GLU A 52 -13.90 6.22 8.79
C GLU A 52 -14.05 5.22 7.64
N PHE A 53 -13.63 5.63 6.46
CA PHE A 53 -13.77 4.86 5.24
C PHE A 53 -12.49 4.95 4.42
N GLY A 54 -11.44 4.29 4.91
CA GLY A 54 -10.17 4.17 4.22
C GLY A 54 -10.19 3.13 3.09
N LEU A 55 -9.01 2.92 2.49
CA LEU A 55 -8.81 1.97 1.40
C LEU A 55 -9.24 0.54 1.77
N ALA A 56 -8.95 0.09 3.00
CA ALA A 56 -9.29 -1.26 3.44
C ALA A 56 -10.81 -1.45 3.59
N CYS A 57 -11.54 -0.42 4.04
CA CYS A 57 -12.99 -0.44 4.09
C CYS A 57 -13.58 -0.49 2.68
N HIS A 58 -13.10 0.39 1.80
CA HIS A 58 -13.59 0.50 0.43
C HIS A 58 -13.40 -0.82 -0.33
N LEU A 59 -12.20 -1.40 -0.27
CA LEU A 59 -11.91 -2.68 -0.90
C LEU A 59 -12.76 -3.81 -0.31
N GLY A 60 -12.86 -3.88 1.03
CA GLY A 60 -13.58 -4.96 1.69
C GLY A 60 -15.08 -4.94 1.41
N VAL A 61 -15.71 -3.76 1.42
CA VAL A 61 -17.13 -3.60 1.11
C VAL A 61 -17.43 -4.00 -0.34
N LEU A 62 -16.60 -3.56 -1.30
CA LEU A 62 -16.81 -3.88 -2.72
C LEU A 62 -16.51 -5.34 -3.07
N SER A 63 -15.54 -5.97 -2.41
CA SER A 63 -15.16 -7.36 -2.66
C SER A 63 -15.98 -8.37 -1.85
N GLY A 64 -16.59 -7.96 -0.74
CA GLY A 64 -17.23 -8.85 0.23
C GLY A 64 -16.24 -9.68 1.08
N ILE A 65 -14.93 -9.50 0.87
CA ILE A 65 -13.86 -10.24 1.56
C ILE A 65 -13.48 -9.48 2.84
N PRO A 66 -13.26 -10.17 3.98
CA PRO A 66 -12.69 -9.57 5.17
C PRO A 66 -11.39 -8.80 4.88
N CYS A 67 -11.30 -7.57 5.37
CA CYS A 67 -10.17 -6.68 5.09
C CYS A 67 -9.64 -6.04 6.36
N VAL A 68 -8.31 -5.94 6.46
CA VAL A 68 -7.60 -5.27 7.54
C VAL A 68 -6.74 -4.16 6.95
N GLY A 69 -6.86 -2.95 7.49
CA GLY A 69 -5.98 -1.84 7.17
C GLY A 69 -4.74 -1.88 8.03
N VAL A 70 -3.55 -1.96 7.42
CA VAL A 70 -2.25 -1.91 8.10
C VAL A 70 -1.46 -0.73 7.54
N ALA A 71 -1.41 0.37 8.29
CA ALA A 71 -0.69 1.57 7.91
C ALA A 71 0.71 1.62 8.56
N LYS A 72 1.71 2.03 7.78
CA LYS A 72 3.10 2.15 8.24
C LYS A 72 3.37 3.44 9.02
N ASN A 73 2.50 4.44 8.90
CA ASN A 73 2.62 5.75 9.53
C ASN A 73 1.29 6.11 10.21
N LEU A 74 1.36 6.92 11.26
CA LEU A 74 0.16 7.39 11.97
C LEU A 74 -0.57 8.39 11.08
N LEU A 75 -1.83 8.12 10.77
CA LEU A 75 -2.72 9.11 10.19
C LEU A 75 -3.24 10.00 11.32
N GLN A 76 -3.10 11.32 11.17
CA GLN A 76 -3.56 12.27 12.20
C GLN A 76 -5.02 12.64 11.96
N VAL A 77 -5.94 11.99 12.68
CA VAL A 77 -7.39 12.09 12.49
C VAL A 77 -8.14 11.96 13.80
N GLN A 78 -9.30 12.61 13.90
CA GLN A 78 -10.21 12.52 15.04
C GLN A 78 -9.53 12.73 16.41
N GLY A 79 -8.60 13.69 16.47
CA GLY A 79 -7.84 14.02 17.69
C GLY A 79 -6.65 13.11 17.99
N VAL A 80 -6.46 12.02 17.25
CA VAL A 80 -5.25 11.19 17.33
C VAL A 80 -4.14 11.90 16.56
N THR A 81 -3.09 12.33 17.25
CA THR A 81 -1.96 13.05 16.68
C THR A 81 -0.64 12.39 17.07
N LYS A 82 0.44 12.74 16.37
CA LYS A 82 1.79 12.24 16.70
C LYS A 82 2.42 13.11 17.78
N SER A 83 1.83 13.13 18.97
CA SER A 83 2.28 13.93 20.10
C SER A 83 3.37 13.25 20.93
N GLU A 84 3.90 13.95 21.93
CA GLU A 84 4.87 13.40 22.90
C GLU A 84 4.24 12.29 23.75
N GLU A 85 2.96 12.40 24.09
CA GLU A 85 2.22 11.35 24.79
C GLU A 85 2.15 10.08 23.94
N HIS A 86 1.87 10.21 22.63
CA HIS A 86 1.86 9.06 21.72
C HIS A 86 3.24 8.39 21.63
N GLN A 87 4.32 9.17 21.59
CA GLN A 87 5.68 8.60 21.63
C GLN A 87 5.97 7.90 22.97
N SER A 88 5.52 8.48 24.07
CA SER A 88 5.68 7.92 25.42
C SER A 88 4.88 6.62 25.59
N GLN A 89 3.68 6.53 25.00
CA GLN A 89 2.89 5.30 24.96
C GLN A 89 3.59 4.22 24.13
N ILE A 90 4.21 4.57 23.00
CA ILE A 90 5.00 3.62 22.20
C ILE A 90 6.15 3.07 23.04
N SER A 91 6.94 3.92 23.69
CA SER A 91 8.09 3.45 24.48
C SER A 91 7.69 2.67 25.73
N ALA A 92 6.59 3.05 26.40
CA ALA A 92 6.16 2.42 27.64
C ALA A 92 5.35 1.13 27.43
N LEU A 93 4.50 1.07 26.40
CA LEU A 93 3.53 -0.03 26.21
C LEU A 93 3.93 -1.04 25.14
N LEU A 94 4.83 -0.69 24.21
CA LEU A 94 5.21 -1.56 23.09
C LEU A 94 6.60 -2.18 23.29
N LEU A 95 6.73 -3.04 24.29
CA LEU A 95 8.02 -3.58 24.74
C LEU A 95 8.48 -4.79 23.93
N LYS A 96 7.54 -5.61 23.43
CA LYS A 96 7.80 -6.81 22.62
C LYS A 96 6.85 -6.90 21.41
N GLY A 97 7.18 -7.80 20.48
CA GLY A 97 6.33 -8.18 19.38
C GLY A 97 4.97 -8.67 19.85
N GLY A 98 3.92 -8.11 19.27
CA GLY A 98 2.52 -8.43 19.60
C GLY A 98 1.89 -7.45 20.58
N ASP A 99 2.69 -6.65 21.30
CA ASP A 99 2.16 -5.59 22.15
C ASP A 99 1.40 -4.57 21.32
N SER A 100 0.28 -4.11 21.85
CA SER A 100 -0.55 -3.11 21.18
C SER A 100 -1.33 -2.25 22.17
N PHE A 101 -1.64 -1.02 21.76
CA PHE A 101 -2.51 -0.11 22.53
C PHE A 101 -3.55 0.56 21.60
N PRO A 102 -4.74 0.92 22.13
CA PRO A 102 -5.82 1.48 21.33
C PRO A 102 -5.52 2.91 20.86
N LEU A 103 -5.95 3.22 19.64
CA LEU A 103 -6.01 4.58 19.10
C LEU A 103 -7.43 5.10 19.29
N THR A 104 -7.60 5.89 20.35
CA THR A 104 -8.90 6.40 20.78
C THR A 104 -9.13 7.79 20.23
N ALA A 105 -10.25 8.00 19.53
CA ALA A 105 -10.66 9.30 19.05
C ALA A 105 -11.10 10.23 20.20
N THR A 106 -11.21 11.53 19.93
CA THR A 106 -11.78 12.50 20.88
C THR A 106 -13.19 12.13 21.35
N SER A 107 -13.95 11.41 20.52
CA SER A 107 -15.27 10.88 20.87
C SER A 107 -15.25 9.71 21.86
N GLY A 108 -14.07 9.22 22.27
CA GLY A 108 -13.91 8.04 23.12
C GLY A 108 -13.95 6.70 22.36
N ARG A 109 -14.25 6.71 21.06
CA ARG A 109 -14.32 5.47 20.26
C ARG A 109 -12.93 5.02 19.80
N VAL A 110 -12.66 3.73 19.90
CA VAL A 110 -11.42 3.12 19.41
C VAL A 110 -11.52 2.89 17.89
N LEU A 111 -10.65 3.53 17.13
CA LEU A 111 -10.64 3.46 15.66
C LEU A 111 -9.62 2.44 15.11
N GLY A 112 -8.63 2.10 15.92
CA GLY A 112 -7.53 1.20 15.56
C GLY A 112 -6.63 0.90 16.74
N LYS A 113 -5.52 0.23 16.49
CA LYS A 113 -4.48 -0.07 17.47
C LYS A 113 -3.10 0.21 16.88
N ALA A 114 -2.22 0.80 17.69
CA ALA A 114 -0.78 0.77 17.40
C ALA A 114 -0.26 -0.60 17.82
N LEU A 115 0.46 -1.28 16.92
CA LEU A 115 0.99 -2.63 17.12
C LEU A 115 2.49 -2.61 16.89
N ARG A 116 3.27 -3.11 17.86
CA ARG A 116 4.65 -3.51 17.60
C ARG A 116 4.62 -4.89 16.95
N SER A 117 4.84 -4.91 15.65
CA SER A 117 4.66 -6.10 14.81
C SER A 117 5.81 -7.10 14.88
N SER A 118 6.99 -6.70 15.34
CA SER A 118 8.17 -7.56 15.43
C SER A 118 9.15 -7.01 16.47
N ASP A 119 9.87 -7.89 17.15
CA ASP A 119 10.94 -7.51 18.09
C ASP A 119 12.07 -6.74 17.39
N THR A 120 12.27 -7.01 16.10
CA THR A 120 13.31 -6.39 15.26
C THR A 120 13.08 -4.90 14.97
N SER A 121 11.90 -4.35 15.28
CA SER A 121 11.58 -2.95 15.04
C SER A 121 10.80 -2.33 16.19
N THR A 122 11.26 -1.16 16.63
CA THR A 122 10.54 -0.32 17.60
C THR A 122 9.45 0.53 16.96
N LYS A 123 9.45 0.67 15.62
CA LYS A 123 8.45 1.49 14.90
C LYS A 123 7.17 0.68 14.71
N PRO A 124 6.03 1.06 15.33
CA PRO A 124 4.81 0.30 15.20
C PRO A 124 4.22 0.39 13.79
N VAL A 125 3.25 -0.50 13.54
CA VAL A 125 2.26 -0.37 12.48
C VAL A 125 0.91 -0.02 13.11
N TYR A 126 0.05 0.64 12.35
CA TYR A 126 -1.27 1.07 12.82
C TYR A 126 -2.33 0.21 12.14
N VAL A 127 -2.99 -0.62 12.95
CA VAL A 127 -3.97 -1.60 12.48
C VAL A 127 -5.37 -1.05 12.70
N SER A 128 -6.22 -1.15 11.69
CA SER A 128 -7.62 -0.73 11.76
C SER A 128 -8.51 -1.72 11.02
N VAL A 129 -9.76 -1.81 11.46
CA VAL A 129 -10.77 -2.66 10.82
C VAL A 129 -11.05 -2.12 9.41
N GLY A 130 -11.01 -2.98 8.40
CA GLY A 130 -11.50 -2.66 7.06
C GLY A 130 -12.94 -3.15 6.88
N HIS A 131 -13.14 -4.46 6.87
CA HIS A 131 -14.46 -5.06 6.66
C HIS A 131 -14.55 -6.46 7.28
N ARG A 132 -15.71 -6.83 7.83
CA ARG A 132 -16.04 -8.19 8.33
C ARG A 132 -15.01 -8.83 9.26
N ILE A 133 -14.34 -8.02 10.10
CA ILE A 133 -13.38 -8.51 11.09
C ILE A 133 -13.37 -7.61 12.32
N SER A 134 -13.23 -8.19 13.52
CA SER A 134 -13.06 -7.40 14.75
C SER A 134 -11.63 -6.86 14.86
N LEU A 135 -11.46 -5.75 15.57
CA LEU A 135 -10.16 -5.10 15.72
C LEU A 135 -9.12 -6.02 16.38
N ASP A 136 -9.51 -6.77 17.41
CA ASP A 136 -8.59 -7.70 18.08
C ASP A 136 -8.15 -8.84 17.17
N SER A 137 -9.06 -9.39 16.37
CA SER A 137 -8.72 -10.42 15.40
C SER A 137 -7.82 -9.87 14.29
N ALA A 138 -8.07 -8.63 13.85
CA ALA A 138 -7.24 -7.94 12.87
C ALA A 138 -5.80 -7.74 13.39
N VAL A 139 -5.63 -7.33 14.66
CA VAL A 139 -4.31 -7.17 15.29
C VAL A 139 -3.59 -8.51 15.42
N ARG A 140 -4.25 -9.54 15.95
CA ARG A 140 -3.67 -10.88 16.08
C ARG A 140 -3.22 -11.44 14.73
N LEU A 141 -4.10 -11.39 13.73
CA LEU A 141 -3.79 -11.83 12.37
C LEU A 141 -2.60 -11.06 11.79
N THR A 142 -2.59 -9.73 11.93
CA THR A 142 -1.51 -8.89 11.45
C THR A 142 -0.18 -9.31 12.06
N HIS A 143 -0.13 -9.50 13.39
CA HIS A 143 1.06 -9.95 14.09
C HIS A 143 1.51 -11.34 13.64
N SER A 144 0.61 -12.31 13.49
CA SER A 144 0.93 -13.65 13.00
C SER A 144 1.51 -13.66 11.57
N CYS A 145 1.19 -12.65 10.76
CA CYS A 145 1.76 -12.46 9.43
C CYS A 145 3.09 -11.70 9.42
N CYS A 146 3.64 -11.29 10.57
CA CYS A 146 4.84 -10.46 10.66
C CYS A 146 6.08 -11.28 11.01
N ARG A 147 6.91 -11.58 10.00
CA ARG A 147 8.32 -11.97 10.22
C ARG A 147 9.24 -10.75 10.43
N TYR A 148 8.84 -9.63 9.87
CA TYR A 148 9.51 -8.33 9.95
C TYR A 148 8.50 -7.27 10.40
N ARG A 149 8.90 -6.00 10.46
CA ARG A 149 8.00 -4.88 10.77
C ARG A 149 6.71 -4.85 9.93
N VAL A 150 6.81 -5.12 8.63
CA VAL A 150 5.64 -5.10 7.72
C VAL A 150 5.16 -6.53 7.50
N PRO A 151 3.84 -6.80 7.59
CA PRO A 151 3.30 -8.14 7.35
C PRO A 151 3.72 -8.69 6.00
N GLU A 152 3.99 -9.99 5.95
CA GLU A 152 4.53 -10.68 4.78
C GLU A 152 3.69 -10.45 3.52
N PRO A 153 2.34 -10.51 3.53
CA PRO A 153 1.53 -10.24 2.35
C PRO A 153 1.77 -8.84 1.76
N ILE A 154 1.85 -7.82 2.61
CA ILE A 154 2.10 -6.43 2.20
C ILE A 154 3.55 -6.26 1.72
N ARG A 155 4.50 -6.88 2.43
CA ARG A 155 5.93 -6.80 2.13
C ARG A 155 6.22 -7.40 0.74
N GLN A 156 5.65 -8.56 0.43
CA GLN A 156 5.84 -9.25 -0.85
C GLN A 156 5.33 -8.41 -2.02
N VAL A 157 4.13 -7.82 -1.90
CA VAL A 157 3.60 -6.89 -2.92
C VAL A 157 4.55 -5.73 -3.14
N GLY A 158 5.06 -5.13 -2.07
CA GLY A 158 6.07 -4.06 -2.14
C GLY A 158 7.31 -4.51 -2.94
N THR A 159 7.92 -5.64 -2.57
CA THR A 159 9.12 -6.16 -3.26
C THR A 159 8.85 -6.41 -4.75
N HIS A 160 7.73 -7.05 -5.10
CA HIS A 160 7.38 -7.33 -6.50
C HIS A 160 7.06 -6.06 -7.30
N ALA A 161 6.39 -5.09 -6.69
CA ALA A 161 6.08 -3.81 -7.34
C ALA A 161 7.36 -3.02 -7.65
N HIS A 162 8.29 -2.92 -6.69
CA HIS A 162 9.59 -2.26 -6.90
C HIS A 162 10.43 -2.97 -7.98
N ALA A 163 10.47 -4.30 -7.96
CA ALA A 163 11.17 -5.08 -8.98
C ALA A 163 10.58 -4.82 -10.38
N ARG A 164 9.24 -4.86 -10.52
CA ARG A 164 8.55 -4.56 -11.80
C ARG A 164 8.81 -3.13 -12.29
N ALA A 165 8.77 -2.14 -11.40
CA ALA A 165 9.04 -0.75 -11.73
C ALA A 165 10.49 -0.56 -12.24
N ARG A 166 11.46 -1.17 -11.56
CA ARG A 166 12.88 -1.15 -11.98
C ARG A 166 13.09 -1.78 -13.35
N THR A 167 12.49 -2.95 -13.59
CA THR A 167 12.58 -3.62 -14.90
C THR A 167 11.97 -2.75 -15.99
N HIS A 168 10.77 -2.20 -15.77
CA HIS A 168 10.09 -1.37 -16.75
C HIS A 168 10.84 -0.07 -17.06
N ALA A 169 11.40 0.61 -16.04
CA ALA A 169 12.24 1.78 -16.22
C ALA A 169 13.49 1.47 -17.05
N ARG A 170 14.15 0.32 -16.80
CA ARG A 170 15.28 -0.15 -17.60
C ARG A 170 14.89 -0.46 -19.05
N THR A 171 13.73 -1.09 -19.27
CA THR A 171 13.24 -1.36 -20.63
C THR A 171 12.96 -0.07 -21.36
N HIS A 172 12.20 0.86 -20.78
CA HIS A 172 11.92 2.17 -21.38
C HIS A 172 13.17 3.00 -21.66
N ALA A 173 14.15 3.01 -20.74
CA ALA A 173 15.43 3.67 -20.96
C ALA A 173 16.19 3.06 -22.16
N ARG A 174 16.17 1.73 -22.30
CA ARG A 174 16.76 1.04 -23.45
C ARG A 174 16.02 1.32 -24.76
N THR A 175 14.69 1.40 -24.74
CA THR A 175 13.90 1.74 -25.93
C THR A 175 14.16 3.18 -26.36
N HIS A 176 14.15 4.14 -25.41
CA HIS A 176 14.47 5.55 -25.68
C HIS A 176 15.90 5.75 -26.21
N ALA A 177 16.88 5.04 -25.64
CA ALA A 177 18.25 5.07 -26.11
C ALA A 177 18.38 4.52 -27.54
N ARG A 178 17.66 3.45 -27.89
CA ARG A 178 17.63 2.88 -29.24
C ARG A 178 16.93 3.77 -30.25
N THR A 179 15.83 4.44 -29.87
CA THR A 179 15.15 5.40 -30.76
C THR A 179 15.99 6.65 -30.98
N HIS A 180 16.67 7.18 -29.95
CA HIS A 180 17.61 8.29 -30.11
C HIS A 180 18.84 7.92 -30.96
N ALA A 181 19.39 6.72 -30.78
CA ALA A 181 20.48 6.23 -31.61
C ALA A 181 20.06 6.11 -33.08
N ARG A 182 18.91 5.50 -33.37
CA ARG A 182 18.37 5.42 -34.74
C ARG A 182 18.08 6.80 -35.34
N ALA A 183 17.48 7.72 -34.60
CA ALA A 183 17.21 9.08 -35.07
C ALA A 183 18.50 9.84 -35.40
N ARG A 184 19.57 9.67 -34.61
CA ARG A 184 20.89 10.24 -34.90
C ARG A 184 21.53 9.63 -36.15
N THR A 185 21.44 8.30 -36.34
CA THR A 185 21.97 7.64 -37.53
C THR A 185 21.22 8.04 -38.79
N LEU A 186 19.89 8.18 -38.74
CA LEU A 186 19.07 8.68 -39.85
C LEU A 186 19.37 10.14 -40.19
N ALA A 187 19.51 11.00 -39.19
CA ALA A 187 19.89 12.40 -39.41
C ALA A 187 21.28 12.54 -40.05
N ALA A 188 22.27 11.72 -39.64
CA ALA A 188 23.59 11.71 -40.25
C ALA A 188 23.58 11.15 -41.69
N ALA A 189 22.68 10.22 -42.02
CA ALA A 189 22.56 9.71 -43.38
C ALA A 189 21.95 10.74 -44.36
N CYS A 190 21.00 11.57 -43.91
CA CYS A 190 20.39 12.62 -44.73
C CYS A 190 21.34 13.79 -45.03
N THR A 191 22.31 14.07 -44.17
CA THR A 191 23.29 15.16 -44.41
C THR A 191 24.35 14.83 -45.47
N HIS A 192 24.45 13.56 -45.90
CA HIS A 192 25.41 13.14 -46.92
C HIS A 192 24.83 13.07 -48.34
N THR A 193 23.54 13.28 -48.53
CA THR A 193 22.87 13.18 -49.84
C THR A 193 22.63 14.52 -50.56
N GLU A 194 22.94 15.66 -49.93
CA GLU A 194 22.72 16.99 -50.53
C GLU A 194 23.96 17.63 -51.18
N THR A 195 25.14 16.98 -51.10
CA THR A 195 26.37 17.46 -51.75
C THR A 195 26.71 16.59 -52.96
N GLY A 196 25.95 16.71 -54.05
CA GLY A 196 26.32 16.02 -55.27
C GLY A 196 25.27 16.09 -56.36
N SER A 197 25.29 17.19 -57.14
CA SER A 197 24.94 17.26 -58.57
C SER A 197 25.12 18.70 -59.05
N PRO A 198 25.48 18.91 -60.33
CA PRO A 198 26.84 18.91 -60.89
C PRO A 198 27.42 20.33 -61.06
#